data_AF-A0A6I8M8R0-F1
#
_entry.id   AF-A0A6I8M8R0-F1
#
_cell.length_a   1.000
_cell.length_b   1.000
_cell.length_c   1.000
_cell.angle_alpha   90.00
_cell.angle_beta   90.00
_cell.angle_gamma   90.00
#
_symmetry.space_group_name_H-M   'P 1'
#
loop_
_entity.id
_entity.type
_entity.pdbx_description
1 polymer ?
#
loop_
_entity_poly.entity_id
_entity_poly.type
_entity_poly.pdbx_seq_one_letter_code
_entity_poly.pdbx_strand_id
1 'polypeptide(L)'
;MKKIIKLIIITIFIASCSATNMNISREEGYKLNRKYIFENYKKFVNDSQVGFYFTKSTYEFFSLIGDDIYHLVLDVDGNLIKKESYAAYDPK
;
A
#
# COMPACT_ATOMS: atom_id res chain seq x y z
N MET A 1 -20.21 -34.40 -27.06
CA MET A 1 -18.89 -33.71 -27.06
C MET A 1 -18.98 -32.19 -26.97
N LYS A 2 -19.70 -31.47 -27.86
CA LYS A 2 -19.82 -29.99 -27.83
C LYS A 2 -20.36 -29.40 -26.51
N LYS A 3 -21.26 -30.10 -25.81
CA LYS A 3 -21.84 -29.63 -24.53
C LYS A 3 -20.86 -29.71 -23.33
N ILE A 4 -19.93 -30.66 -23.34
CA ILE A 4 -18.95 -30.86 -22.25
C ILE A 4 -17.83 -29.81 -22.35
N ILE A 5 -17.41 -29.47 -23.56
CA ILE A 5 -16.41 -28.41 -23.83
C ILE A 5 -16.93 -27.04 -23.36
N LYS A 6 -18.22 -26.75 -23.56
CA LYS A 6 -18.84 -25.51 -23.07
C LYS A 6 -18.83 -25.39 -21.54
N LEU A 7 -18.97 -26.50 -20.82
CA LEU A 7 -19.01 -26.52 -19.36
C LEU A 7 -17.63 -26.24 -18.75
N ILE A 8 -16.55 -26.77 -19.37
CA ILE A 8 -15.16 -26.58 -18.92
C ILE A 8 -14.69 -25.12 -19.11
N ILE A 9 -15.14 -24.45 -20.17
CA ILE A 9 -14.78 -23.04 -20.43
C ILE A 9 -15.43 -22.09 -19.41
N ILE A 10 -16.60 -22.44 -18.87
CA ILE A 10 -17.31 -21.63 -17.88
C ILE A 10 -16.66 -21.75 -16.49
N THR A 11 -16.15 -22.92 -16.10
CA THR A 11 -15.47 -23.10 -14.80
C THR A 11 -14.11 -22.42 -14.71
N ILE A 12 -13.42 -22.21 -15.83
CA ILE A 12 -12.11 -21.52 -15.84
C ILE A 12 -12.27 -20.00 -15.60
N PHE A 13 -13.43 -19.41 -15.90
CA PHE A 13 -13.66 -17.97 -15.74
C PHE A 13 -13.86 -17.51 -14.29
N ILE A 14 -14.13 -18.41 -13.34
CA ILE A 14 -14.45 -18.08 -11.94
C ILE A 14 -13.20 -18.05 -11.03
N ALA A 15 -12.05 -18.52 -11.51
CA ALA A 15 -10.82 -18.61 -10.71
C ALA A 15 -9.91 -17.37 -10.79
N SER A 16 -10.23 -16.40 -11.65
CA SER A 16 -9.34 -15.26 -11.92
C SER A 16 -9.47 -14.09 -10.95
N CYS A 17 -10.32 -14.19 -9.92
CA CYS A 17 -10.35 -13.22 -8.84
C CYS A 17 -9.25 -13.57 -7.82
N SER A 18 -7.99 -13.40 -8.21
CA SER A 18 -6.86 -13.48 -7.28
C SER A 18 -6.94 -12.27 -6.38
N ALA A 19 -7.69 -12.39 -5.28
CA ALA A 19 -7.58 -11.46 -4.17
C ALA A 19 -6.11 -11.41 -3.76
N THR A 20 -5.47 -10.26 -3.92
CA THR A 20 -4.16 -10.00 -3.35
C THR A 20 -4.30 -10.12 -1.84
N ASN A 21 -3.83 -11.24 -1.29
CA ASN A 21 -3.86 -11.48 0.15
C ASN A 21 -2.78 -10.62 0.80
N MET A 22 -3.20 -9.70 1.66
CA MET A 22 -2.31 -8.93 2.52
C MET A 22 -2.16 -9.66 3.85
N ASN A 23 -0.92 -9.74 4.35
CA ASN A 23 -0.65 -10.41 5.62
C ASN A 23 -0.82 -9.46 6.82
N ILE A 24 -0.78 -8.15 6.59
CA ILE A 24 -1.04 -7.13 7.60
C ILE A 24 -2.37 -6.41 7.37
N SER A 25 -2.99 -5.92 8.44
CA SER A 25 -4.20 -5.10 8.34
C SER A 25 -3.86 -3.65 7.94
N ARG A 26 -4.86 -2.89 7.50
CA ARG A 26 -4.67 -1.45 7.24
C ARG A 26 -4.23 -0.71 8.51
N GLU A 27 -4.81 -1.04 9.66
CA GLU A 27 -4.44 -0.44 10.95
C GLU A 27 -2.98 -0.72 11.30
N GLU A 28 -2.52 -1.96 11.06
CA GLU A 28 -1.11 -2.33 11.25
C GLU A 28 -0.21 -1.56 10.28
N GLY A 29 -0.64 -1.38 9.03
CA GLY A 29 0.06 -0.54 8.06
C GLY A 29 0.25 0.91 8.55
N TYR A 30 -0.78 1.53 9.13
CA TYR A 30 -0.65 2.87 9.73
C TYR A 30 0.31 2.87 10.92
N LYS A 31 0.26 1.86 11.81
CA LYS A 31 1.22 1.73 12.93
C LYS A 31 2.66 1.65 12.42
N LEU A 32 2.90 0.83 11.40
CA LEU A 32 4.20 0.69 10.76
C LEU A 32 4.64 1.97 10.06
N ASN A 33 3.75 2.68 9.37
CA ASN A 33 4.04 3.99 8.78
C ASN A 33 4.54 4.97 9.85
N ARG A 34 3.82 5.10 10.99
CA ARG A 34 4.28 5.97 12.09
C ARG A 34 5.64 5.56 12.63
N LYS A 35 5.83 4.26 12.88
CA LYS A 35 7.09 3.70 13.36
C LYS A 35 8.25 4.04 12.42
N TYR A 36 8.11 3.72 11.14
CA TYR A 36 9.18 3.92 10.15
C TYR A 36 9.45 5.40 9.87
N ILE A 37 8.43 6.26 9.85
CA ILE A 37 8.66 7.71 9.74
C ILE A 37 9.44 8.23 10.95
N PHE A 38 9.09 7.82 12.17
CA PHE A 38 9.81 8.25 13.36
C PHE A 38 11.24 7.71 13.39
N GLU A 39 11.45 6.43 13.05
CA GLU A 39 12.77 5.81 13.03
C GLU A 39 13.70 6.51 12.02
N ASN A 40 13.21 6.81 10.82
CA ASN A 40 14.03 7.36 9.72
C ASN A 40 14.16 8.88 9.71
N TYR A 41 13.12 9.61 10.13
CA TYR A 41 13.06 11.07 9.99
C TYR A 41 12.84 11.83 11.32
N LYS A 42 12.61 11.11 12.44
CA LYS A 42 12.30 11.70 13.76
C LYS A 42 11.08 12.63 13.72
N LYS A 43 10.11 12.32 12.86
CA LYS A 43 8.84 13.04 12.74
C LYS A 43 7.69 12.24 13.34
N PHE A 44 6.68 12.96 13.83
CA PHE A 44 5.43 12.37 14.29
C PHE A 44 4.38 12.50 13.19
N VAL A 45 3.61 11.44 12.99
CA VAL A 45 2.59 11.36 11.95
C VAL A 45 1.21 11.47 12.58
N ASN A 46 0.39 12.37 12.05
CA ASN A 46 -1.05 12.40 12.30
C ASN A 46 -1.74 11.60 11.19
N ASP A 47 -2.42 10.50 11.54
CA ASP A 47 -3.08 9.63 10.55
C ASP A 47 -4.13 10.38 9.70
N SER A 48 -4.69 11.51 10.17
CA SER A 48 -5.61 12.33 9.36
C SER A 48 -4.93 13.05 8.19
N GLN A 49 -3.59 13.14 8.20
CA GLN A 49 -2.76 13.75 7.17
C GLN A 49 -2.00 12.71 6.34
N VAL A 50 -2.44 11.45 6.39
CA VAL A 50 -1.83 10.34 5.67
C VAL A 50 -2.73 9.88 4.52
N GLY A 51 -2.27 10.13 3.30
CA GLY A 51 -2.78 9.47 2.11
C GLY A 51 -2.33 8.01 2.08
N PHE A 52 -3.22 7.12 1.66
CA PHE A 52 -2.94 5.69 1.59
C PHE A 52 -3.61 5.09 0.36
N TYR A 53 -2.86 4.28 -0.39
CA TYR A 53 -3.44 3.36 -1.36
C TYR A 53 -2.72 2.02 -1.38
N PHE A 54 -3.44 1.03 -1.88
CA PHE A 54 -2.93 -0.30 -2.09
C PHE A 54 -2.73 -0.53 -3.58
N THR A 55 -1.52 -0.96 -3.98
CA THR A 55 -1.20 -1.27 -5.38
C THR A 55 -0.18 -2.38 -5.44
N LYS A 56 -0.31 -3.28 -6.43
CA LYS A 56 0.72 -4.29 -6.76
C LYS A 56 1.32 -5.02 -5.54
N SER A 57 0.47 -5.43 -4.59
CA SER A 57 0.91 -6.11 -3.36
C SER A 57 1.77 -5.25 -2.41
N THR A 58 1.56 -3.94 -2.40
CA THR A 58 2.27 -3.01 -1.51
C THR A 58 1.32 -2.01 -0.88
N TYR A 59 1.65 -1.59 0.34
CA TYR A 59 1.05 -0.42 0.97
C TYR A 59 1.87 0.81 0.58
N GLU A 60 1.24 1.83 0.00
CA GLU A 60 1.87 3.12 -0.22
C GLU A 60 1.27 4.18 0.69
N PHE A 61 2.12 4.79 1.51
CA PHE A 61 1.75 5.82 2.47
C PHE A 61 2.40 7.14 2.13
N PHE A 62 1.62 8.21 2.15
CA PHE A 62 2.06 9.59 1.92
C PHE A 62 1.67 10.42 3.13
N SER A 63 2.64 10.70 4.00
CA SER A 63 2.42 11.46 5.23
C SER A 63 2.80 12.91 5.00
N LEU A 64 1.83 13.83 5.02
CA LEU A 64 2.10 15.26 4.96
C LEU A 64 2.44 15.78 6.36
N ILE A 65 3.65 16.30 6.55
CA ILE A 65 4.13 16.80 7.85
C ILE A 65 4.82 18.15 7.62
N GLY A 66 4.13 19.23 7.99
CA GLY A 66 4.55 20.57 7.61
C GLY A 66 4.49 20.73 6.09
N ASP A 67 5.58 21.22 5.51
CA ASP A 67 5.70 21.46 4.06
C ASP A 67 6.32 20.28 3.29
N ASP A 68 6.52 19.14 3.94
CA ASP A 68 7.13 17.95 3.33
C ASP A 68 6.13 16.79 3.26
N ILE A 69 6.22 16.01 2.18
CA ILE A 69 5.58 14.71 2.04
C ILE A 69 6.62 13.63 2.26
N TYR A 70 6.29 12.68 3.13
CA TYR A 70 7.08 11.48 3.36
C TYR A 70 6.37 10.28 2.74
N HIS A 71 6.99 9.69 1.72
CA HIS A 71 6.48 8.53 0.98
C HIS A 71 7.17 7.26 1.46
N LEU A 72 6.40 6.35 2.06
CA LEU A 72 6.86 5.02 2.44
C LEU A 72 6.11 3.96 1.64
N VAL A 73 6.82 2.91 1.25
CA VAL A 73 6.22 1.71 0.64
C VAL A 73 6.56 0.51 1.50
N LEU A 74 5.53 -0.25 1.87
CA LEU A 74 5.65 -1.52 2.59
C LEU A 74 5.24 -2.68 1.68
N ASP A 75 5.91 -3.82 1.82
CA ASP A 75 5.45 -5.07 1.20
C ASP A 75 4.21 -5.65 1.93
N VAL A 76 3.74 -6.83 1.49
CA VAL A 76 2.56 -7.50 2.06
C VAL A 76 2.71 -7.90 3.54
N ASP A 77 3.95 -8.04 4.01
CA ASP A 77 4.32 -8.44 5.37
C ASP A 77 4.59 -7.23 6.27
N GLY A 78 4.58 -6.02 5.70
CA GLY A 78 4.83 -4.78 6.41
C GLY A 78 6.30 -4.38 6.47
N ASN A 79 7.18 -5.02 5.70
CA ASN A 79 8.58 -4.60 5.65
C ASN A 79 8.71 -3.34 4.80
N LEU A 80 9.51 -2.38 5.27
CA LEU A 80 9.82 -1.17 4.54
C LEU A 80 10.71 -1.46 3.32
N ILE A 81 10.19 -1.24 2.11
CA ILE A 81 10.92 -1.48 0.85
C ILE A 81 11.33 -0.19 0.14
N LYS A 82 10.67 0.94 0.43
CA LYS A 82 11.03 2.27 -0.12
C LYS A 82 10.76 3.37 0.89
N LYS A 83 11.64 4.37 0.93
CA LYS A 83 11.48 5.60 1.70
C LYS A 83 12.00 6.81 0.92
N GLU A 84 11.16 7.82 0.77
CA GLU A 84 11.50 9.09 0.13
C GLU A 84 10.83 10.25 0.87
N SER A 85 11.38 11.45 0.73
CA SER A 85 10.78 12.69 1.21
C SER A 85 10.97 13.79 0.19
N TYR A 86 9.96 14.62 -0.02
CA TYR A 86 10.01 15.74 -0.96
C TYR A 86 9.13 16.89 -0.44
N ALA A 87 9.47 18.12 -0.86
CA ALA A 87 8.64 19.27 -0.55
C ALA A 87 7.24 19.09 -1.17
N ALA A 88 6.20 19.34 -0.37
CA ALA A 88 4.81 19.34 -0.82
C ALA A 88 4.53 20.46 -1.82
N TYR A 89 5.30 21.53 -1.74
CA TYR A 89 5.25 22.66 -2.65
C TYR A 89 6.66 22.96 -3.19
N ASP A 90 6.81 22.89 -4.51
CA ASP A 90 7.98 23.38 -5.24
C ASP A 90 7.58 24.70 -5.92
N PRO A 91 7.93 25.87 -5.36
CA PRO A 91 7.70 27.15 -6.00
C PRO A 91 8.59 27.25 -7.23
N LYS A 92 8.05 26.85 -8.38
CA LYS A 92 8.62 27.15 -9.69
C LYS A 92 8.58 28.64 -9.99
#